data_AF-R9HMH7-F1
#
_entry.id   AF-R9HMH7-F1
#
_cell.length_a   1.000
_cell.length_b   1.000
_cell.length_c   1.000
_cell.angle_alpha   90.00
_cell.angle_beta   90.00
_cell.angle_gamma   90.00
#
_symmetry.space_group_name_H-M   'P 1'
#
loop_
_entity.id
_entity.type
_entity.pdbx_description
1 polymer ?
#
loop_
_entity_poly.entity_id
_entity_poly.type
_entity_poly.pdbx_seq_one_letter_code
_entity_poly.pdbx_strand_id
1 'polypeptide(L)'
;MAVNVQFCIEHHYFCDALYVWMKWEFPFLPRIGESVSPWFWIEEGTYDPDKIKSMFTSEGLASWDAWQGDFKSWLYEMGISADTIANLSYFKGREDGCPYVHLLMQEER
;
A
#
# COMPACT_ATOMS: atom_id res chain seq x y z
N MET A 1 10.44 -19.44 -1.32
CA MET A 1 9.40 -19.32 -2.37
C MET A 1 8.79 -17.95 -2.21
N ALA A 2 8.76 -17.13 -3.27
CA ALA A 2 8.13 -15.82 -3.21
C ALA A 2 6.60 -15.97 -3.22
N VAL A 3 5.90 -15.16 -2.42
CA VAL A 3 4.43 -15.17 -2.31
C VAL A 3 3.88 -13.90 -2.94
N ASN A 4 2.83 -14.00 -3.76
CA ASN A 4 2.15 -12.81 -4.28
C ASN A 4 1.38 -12.15 -3.14
N VAL A 5 1.63 -10.87 -2.91
CA VAL A 5 0.96 -10.06 -1.90
C VAL A 5 0.27 -8.88 -2.59
N GLN A 6 -0.96 -8.61 -2.16
CA GLN A 6 -1.67 -7.38 -2.47
C GLN A 6 -1.78 -6.55 -1.19
N PHE A 7 -1.13 -5.40 -1.20
CA PHE A 7 -1.33 -4.36 -0.21
C PHE A 7 -2.59 -3.57 -0.56
N CYS A 8 -3.44 -3.36 0.44
CA CYS A 8 -4.63 -2.53 0.39
C CYS A 8 -4.44 -1.45 1.46
N ILE A 9 -4.13 -0.23 1.05
CA ILE A 9 -3.76 0.86 1.94
C ILE A 9 -4.94 1.82 1.99
N GLU A 10 -5.60 1.86 3.14
CA GLU A 10 -6.66 2.82 3.46
C GLU A 10 -6.03 4.05 4.12
N HIS A 11 -6.13 5.20 3.45
CA HIS A 11 -5.59 6.46 3.93
C HIS A 11 -6.52 7.61 3.52
N HIS A 12 -6.78 8.57 4.40
CA HIS A 12 -7.74 9.67 4.19
C HIS A 12 -7.43 10.58 2.99
N TYR A 13 -6.18 10.55 2.52
CA TYR A 13 -5.76 11.23 1.29
C TYR A 13 -6.32 10.62 0.00
N PHE A 14 -6.89 9.41 0.04
CA PHE A 14 -7.46 8.76 -1.14
C PHE A 14 -8.97 8.57 -1.00
N CYS A 15 -9.69 8.76 -2.10
CA CYS A 15 -11.12 8.50 -2.20
C CYS A 15 -11.45 7.00 -2.06
N ASP A 16 -10.52 6.14 -2.49
CA ASP A 16 -10.59 4.69 -2.42
C ASP A 16 -9.25 4.12 -1.93
N ALA A 17 -9.23 2.87 -1.46
CA ALA A 17 -7.99 2.23 -1.02
C ALA A 17 -6.96 2.10 -2.16
N LEU A 18 -5.70 2.34 -1.85
CA LEU A 18 -4.60 2.13 -2.76
C LEU A 18 -4.22 0.64 -2.79
N TYR A 19 -4.34 0.01 -3.96
CA TYR A 19 -3.99 -1.39 -4.16
C TYR A 19 -2.63 -1.52 -4.86
N VAL A 20 -1.68 -2.19 -4.20
CA VAL A 20 -0.33 -2.41 -4.74
C VAL A 20 0.00 -3.90 -4.71
N TRP A 21 0.51 -4.42 -5.83
CA TRP A 21 0.93 -5.82 -5.94
C TRP A 21 2.44 -5.93 -5.81
N MET A 22 2.91 -6.94 -5.09
CA MET A 22 4.33 -7.29 -5.04
C MET A 22 4.58 -8.78 -4.84
N LYS A 23 5.81 -9.20 -5.09
CA LYS A 23 6.32 -10.50 -4.65
C LYS A 23 7.01 -10.37 -3.30
N TRP A 24 6.45 -11.03 -2.30
CA TRP A 24 7.04 -11.12 -0.98
C TRP A 24 8.08 -12.22 -0.92
N GLU A 25 9.35 -11.84 -0.80
CA GLU A 25 10.49 -12.76 -0.82
C GLU A 25 11.01 -13.12 0.58
N PHE A 26 10.51 -12.46 1.62
CA PHE A 26 10.92 -12.70 3.00
C PHE A 26 10.35 -14.02 3.54
N PRO A 27 11.07 -14.69 4.46
CA PRO A 27 10.68 -16.01 4.97
C PRO A 27 9.38 -16.01 5.78
N PHE A 28 8.98 -14.85 6.33
CA PHE A 28 7.77 -14.71 7.14
C PHE A 28 6.88 -13.63 6.57
N LEU A 29 5.57 -13.88 6.56
CA LEU A 29 4.56 -12.87 6.27
C LEU A 29 4.32 -12.01 7.51
N PRO A 30 4.08 -10.70 7.33
CA PRO A 30 3.73 -9.83 8.44
C PRO A 30 2.41 -10.26 9.07
N ARG A 31 2.26 -9.99 10.37
CA ARG A 31 1.08 -10.32 11.16
C ARG A 31 0.25 -9.06 11.43
N ILE A 32 -1.00 -9.27 11.82
CA ILE A 32 -1.86 -8.19 12.29
C ILE A 32 -1.18 -7.48 13.48
N GLY A 33 -1.11 -6.15 13.42
CA GLY A 33 -0.43 -5.29 14.40
C GLY A 33 1.07 -5.10 14.17
N GLU A 34 1.67 -5.74 13.16
CA GLU A 34 3.05 -5.45 12.76
C GLU A 34 3.09 -4.33 11.71
N SER A 35 4.08 -3.45 11.82
CA SER A 35 4.37 -2.43 10.81
C SER A 35 5.14 -3.02 9.64
N VAL A 36 4.78 -2.60 8.42
CA VAL A 36 5.45 -2.96 7.18
C VAL A 36 5.96 -1.68 6.52
N SER A 37 7.28 -1.60 6.32
CA SER A 37 7.90 -0.45 5.68
C SER A 37 7.28 -0.17 4.30
N PRO A 38 6.81 1.05 4.02
CA PRO A 38 6.22 1.40 2.73
C PRO A 38 7.15 1.19 1.53
N TRP A 39 8.47 1.25 1.76
CA TRP A 39 9.47 0.99 0.72
C TRP A 39 9.25 -0.34 -0.01
N PHE A 40 8.74 -1.36 0.67
CA PHE A 40 8.50 -2.68 0.06
C PHE A 40 7.61 -2.63 -1.17
N TRP A 41 6.56 -1.81 -1.15
CA TRP A 41 5.62 -1.71 -2.26
C TRP A 41 5.88 -0.48 -3.15
N ILE A 42 6.62 0.53 -2.65
CA ILE A 42 7.05 1.69 -3.44
C ILE A 42 8.12 1.31 -4.47
N GLU A 43 9.08 0.45 -4.11
CA GLU A 43 10.22 0.10 -4.99
C GLU A 43 9.84 -0.84 -6.13
N GLU A 44 8.86 -1.73 -5.91
CA GLU A 44 8.34 -2.63 -6.95
C GLU A 44 7.73 -1.87 -8.14
N GLY A 45 7.37 -0.59 -7.95
CA GLY A 45 6.98 0.30 -9.05
C GLY A 45 5.71 -0.15 -9.77
N THR A 46 4.86 -0.94 -9.12
CA THR A 46 3.64 -1.51 -9.72
C THR A 46 2.48 -0.51 -9.78
N TYR A 47 2.71 0.75 -9.41
CA TYR A 47 1.73 1.83 -9.42
C TYR A 47 2.00 2.86 -10.51
N ASP A 48 0.91 3.45 -10.99
CA ASP A 48 0.90 4.58 -11.92
C ASP A 48 0.68 5.89 -11.14
N PRO A 49 1.67 6.81 -11.11
CA PRO A 49 1.55 8.07 -10.38
C PRO A 49 0.34 8.92 -10.77
N ASP A 50 -0.02 8.97 -12.06
CA ASP A 50 -1.14 9.79 -12.53
C ASP A 50 -2.47 9.17 -12.11
N LYS A 51 -2.55 7.84 -12.11
CA LYS A 51 -3.70 7.11 -11.56
C LYS A 51 -3.82 7.31 -10.05
N ILE A 52 -2.72 7.33 -9.30
CA ILE A 52 -2.79 7.59 -7.85
C ILE A 52 -3.28 9.01 -7.58
N LYS A 53 -2.73 10.00 -8.28
CA LYS A 53 -3.13 11.41 -8.12
C LYS A 53 -4.60 11.64 -8.44
N SER A 54 -5.17 10.90 -9.40
CA SER A 54 -6.60 11.02 -9.74
C SER A 54 -7.53 10.46 -8.65
N MET A 55 -7.00 9.67 -7.71
CA MET A 55 -7.73 9.14 -6.56
C MET A 55 -7.64 10.03 -5.32
N PHE A 56 -6.95 11.18 -5.39
CA PHE A 56 -6.82 12.05 -4.22
C PHE A 56 -8.17 12.63 -3.76
N THR A 57 -8.34 12.68 -2.44
CA THR A 57 -9.31 13.59 -1.81
C THR A 57 -8.82 15.03 -1.90
N SER A 58 -9.67 15.99 -1.53
CA SER A 58 -9.24 17.39 -1.42
C SER A 58 -8.09 17.57 -0.43
N GLU A 59 -8.07 16.80 0.67
CA GLU A 59 -6.98 16.82 1.66
C GLU A 59 -5.70 16.19 1.10
N GLY A 60 -5.82 15.07 0.38
CA GLY A 60 -4.68 14.44 -0.30
C GLY A 60 -4.04 15.35 -1.35
N LEU A 61 -4.87 16.06 -2.13
CA LEU A 61 -4.37 17.04 -3.10
C LEU A 61 -3.66 18.20 -2.41
N ALA A 62 -4.22 18.76 -1.33
CA ALA A 62 -3.58 19.85 -0.59
C ALA A 62 -2.25 19.41 0.06
N SER A 63 -2.19 18.19 0.60
CA SER A 63 -0.96 17.59 1.13
C SER A 63 0.11 17.43 0.05
N TRP A 64 -0.27 16.91 -1.13
CA TRP A 64 0.62 16.79 -2.27
C TRP A 64 1.12 18.14 -2.79
N ASP A 65 0.22 19.13 -2.95
CA ASP A 65 0.59 20.46 -3.45
C ASP A 65 1.52 21.22 -2.50
N ALA A 66 1.45 20.94 -1.19
CA ALA A 66 2.35 21.52 -0.19
C ALA A 66 3.72 20.80 -0.12
N TRP A 67 3.81 19.59 -0.67
CA TRP A 67 5.01 18.76 -0.59
C TRP A 67 6.16 19.31 -1.46
N GLN A 68 7.36 19.37 -0.88
CA GLN A 68 8.55 19.91 -1.56
C GLN A 68 9.46 18.83 -2.17
N GLY A 69 9.19 17.55 -1.88
CA GLY A 69 9.99 16.42 -2.37
C GLY A 69 9.38 15.76 -3.62
N ASP A 70 9.93 14.60 -3.98
CA ASP A 70 9.36 13.80 -5.07
C ASP A 70 8.14 12.97 -4.62
N PHE A 71 7.44 12.42 -5.61
CA PHE A 71 6.23 11.63 -5.41
C PHE A 71 6.48 10.33 -4.61
N LYS A 72 7.65 9.70 -4.78
CA LYS A 72 7.98 8.47 -4.04
C LYS A 72 8.19 8.76 -2.55
N SER A 73 8.86 9.86 -2.26
CA SER A 73 9.11 10.33 -0.90
C SER A 73 7.80 10.73 -0.22
N TRP A 74 6.88 11.37 -0.95
CA TRP A 74 5.54 11.67 -0.44
C TRP A 74 4.74 10.39 -0.14
N LEU A 75 4.76 9.42 -1.06
CA LEU A 75 4.12 8.11 -0.83
C LEU A 75 4.73 7.37 0.36
N TYR A 76 6.03 7.54 0.62
CA TYR A 76 6.69 6.96 1.77
C TYR A 76 6.17 7.53 3.09
N GLU A 77 6.08 8.86 3.20
CA GLU A 77 5.52 9.51 4.41
C GLU A 77 4.06 9.13 4.64
N MET A 78 3.24 9.14 3.59
CA MET A 78 1.85 8.66 3.65
C MET A 78 1.78 7.18 4.04
N GLY A 79 2.69 6.37 3.50
CA GLY A 79 2.74 4.96 3.84
C GLY A 79 3.11 4.72 5.31
N ILE A 80 3.93 5.60 5.92
CA ILE A 80 4.31 5.49 7.33
C ILE A 80 3.08 5.67 8.22
N SER A 81 2.19 6.63 7.92
CA SER A 81 0.97 6.83 8.70
C SER A 81 -0.02 5.69 8.60
N ALA A 82 0.08 4.85 7.57
CA ALA A 82 -0.73 3.63 7.39
C ALA A 82 0.14 2.36 7.37
N ASP A 83 1.24 2.30 8.13
CA ASP A 83 2.22 1.21 8.01
C ASP A 83 1.80 -0.11 8.68
N THR A 84 0.77 -0.09 9.50
CA THR A 84 0.40 -1.21 10.37
C THR A 84 -0.63 -2.12 9.71
N ILE A 85 -0.38 -3.43 9.75
CA ILE A 85 -1.33 -4.43 9.23
C ILE A 85 -2.56 -4.49 10.14
N ALA A 86 -3.69 -4.02 9.64
CA ALA A 86 -4.98 -4.05 10.32
C ALA A 86 -5.70 -5.40 10.15
N ASN A 87 -5.55 -6.00 8.98
CA ASN A 87 -6.20 -7.28 8.66
C ASN A 87 -5.39 -8.05 7.62
N LEU A 88 -5.55 -9.38 7.62
CA LEU A 88 -4.84 -10.27 6.74
C LEU A 88 -5.76 -11.40 6.26
N SER A 89 -5.78 -11.64 4.95
CA SER A 89 -6.50 -12.77 4.35
C SER A 89 -5.55 -13.61 3.50
N TYR A 90 -5.42 -14.89 3.83
CA TYR A 90 -4.60 -15.83 3.09
C TYR A 90 -5.36 -16.45 1.90
N PHE A 91 -4.65 -16.73 0.81
CA PHE A 91 -5.11 -17.56 -0.31
C PHE A 91 -6.40 -17.09 -0.97
N LYS A 92 -6.52 -15.78 -1.24
CA LYS A 92 -7.55 -15.28 -2.15
C LYS A 92 -7.24 -15.79 -3.57
N GLY A 93 -8.26 -16.25 -4.28
CA GLY A 93 -8.12 -16.64 -5.69
C GLY A 93 -8.02 -15.39 -6.56
N ARG A 94 -6.97 -15.29 -7.38
CA ARG A 94 -6.95 -14.39 -8.53
C ARG A 94 -7.61 -15.08 -9.73
N GLU A 95 -8.04 -14.29 -10.71
CA GLU A 95 -8.57 -14.78 -11.99
C GLU A 95 -7.54 -15.64 -12.75
N ASP A 96 -6.24 -15.45 -12.50
CA ASP A 96 -5.14 -16.25 -13.06
C ASP A 96 -4.90 -17.59 -12.34
N GLY A 97 -5.67 -17.89 -11.28
CA GLY A 97 -5.55 -19.13 -10.49
C GLY A 97 -4.38 -19.15 -9.51
N CYS A 98 -3.54 -18.12 -9.46
CA CYS A 98 -2.46 -18.02 -8.47
C CYS A 98 -3.00 -17.49 -7.14
N PRO A 99 -2.79 -18.20 -6.01
CA PRO A 99 -3.19 -17.67 -4.72
C PRO A 99 -2.34 -16.45 -4.36
N TYR A 100 -2.97 -15.50 -3.66
CA TYR A 100 -2.27 -14.35 -3.09
C TYR A 100 -2.69 -14.10 -1.64
N VAL A 101 -1.85 -13.37 -0.93
CA VAL A 101 -2.14 -12.86 0.42
C VAL A 101 -2.57 -11.41 0.29
N HIS A 102 -3.67 -11.06 0.95
CA HIS A 102 -4.19 -9.71 0.99
C HIS A 102 -3.90 -9.09 2.35
N LEU A 103 -3.18 -7.97 2.36
CA LEU A 103 -2.80 -7.22 3.54
C LEU A 103 -3.55 -5.89 3.55
N LEU A 104 -4.39 -5.69 4.56
CA LEU A 104 -5.03 -4.40 4.80
C LEU A 104 -4.16 -3.59 5.74
N MET A 105 -3.80 -2.39 5.30
CA MET A 105 -3.04 -1.36 6.00
C MET A 105 -3.96 -0.16 6.18
N GLN A 106 -4.02 0.40 7.37
CA GLN A 106 -4.88 1.54 7.67
C GLN A 106 -4.20 2.50 8.64
N GLU A 107 -4.59 3.76 8.61
CA GLU A 107 -4.12 4.75 9.57
C GLU A 107 -4.55 4.42 11.00
N GLU A 108 -3.65 4.65 11.96
CA GLU A 108 -4.04 4.68 13.37
C GLU A 108 -4.94 5.91 13.61
N ARG A 109 -6.19 5.66 14.01
CA ARG A 109 -7.17 6.70 14.36
C ARG A 109 -7.09 7.10 15.84
#